data_AF-A0AAD7FK49-F1
#
_entry.id   AF-A0AAD7FK49-F1
#
_cell.length_a   1.000
_cell.length_b   1.000
_cell.length_c   1.000
_cell.angle_alpha   90.00
_cell.angle_beta   90.00
_cell.angle_gamma   90.00
#
_symmetry.space_group_name_H-M   'P 1'
#
loop_
_entity.id
_entity.type
_entity.pdbx_description
1 polymer ?
#
loop_
_entity_poly.entity_id
_entity_poly.type
_entity_poly.pdbx_seq_one_letter_code
_entity_poly.pdbx_strand_id
1 'polypeptide(L)'
;MCTNLASNTMSHPTLVSLAPLPPTNAPYRYEWKSGRLNDNASDITAFSTSLDTRDEIPKIGRGCIVCGEKPIEHAHIMPESDKELWDELRDRGYVPPEAKPVHTEPRNGMTLCPNHRKNFDGYKAFVRYVDQIKAYVWFEFPRFEKDDDGSLTPIRGNFHGTKMYLKPEHPRAPIYSLFLIHEEAARGHNPFHRTIGDDVDLYSVQYSQDIQAALSRVQSQSMPPFTSTSATTASSQGASSTSPYGGNSFSSGSRMLVLSSLDEARSQILTCAKNSESWRQMTRETMSFDGTAEENFALYRRSVGFAA
;
A
#
# COMPACT_ATOMS: atom_id res chain seq x y z
N MET A 1 -8.63 -54.73 -54.27
CA MET A 1 -8.55 -54.35 -52.84
C MET A 1 -8.21 -52.88 -52.79
N CYS A 2 -9.20 -52.01 -52.57
CA CYS A 2 -9.05 -50.56 -52.56
C CYS A 2 -8.85 -50.08 -51.12
N THR A 3 -7.73 -49.42 -50.85
CA THR A 3 -7.41 -48.80 -49.57
C THR A 3 -7.89 -47.34 -49.56
N ASN A 4 -8.76 -47.01 -48.60
CA ASN A 4 -9.23 -45.65 -48.35
C ASN A 4 -8.14 -44.82 -47.65
N LEU A 5 -7.74 -43.71 -48.26
CA LEU A 5 -6.98 -42.63 -47.64
C LEU A 5 -7.97 -41.69 -46.94
N ALA A 6 -7.94 -41.67 -45.61
CA ALA A 6 -8.68 -40.69 -44.82
C ALA A 6 -7.90 -39.37 -44.74
N SER A 7 -8.50 -38.31 -45.25
CA SER A 7 -7.99 -36.94 -45.18
C SER A 7 -8.13 -36.39 -43.76
N ASN A 8 -7.01 -36.11 -43.10
CA ASN A 8 -6.97 -35.33 -41.86
C ASN A 8 -7.16 -33.85 -42.18
N THR A 9 -8.33 -33.31 -41.86
CA THR A 9 -8.61 -31.87 -41.84
C THR A 9 -7.86 -31.21 -40.67
N MET A 10 -6.88 -30.37 -40.98
CA MET A 10 -6.24 -29.49 -40.00
C MET A 10 -7.26 -28.44 -39.52
N SER A 11 -7.54 -28.44 -38.23
CA SER A 11 -8.27 -27.36 -37.54
C SER A 11 -7.39 -26.12 -37.46
N HIS A 12 -7.87 -25.01 -38.02
CA HIS A 12 -7.22 -23.71 -37.87
C HIS A 12 -7.25 -23.26 -36.39
N PRO A 13 -6.15 -22.69 -35.87
CA PRO A 13 -6.14 -22.12 -34.53
C PRO A 13 -7.08 -20.91 -34.49
N THR A 14 -8.08 -20.99 -33.61
CA THR A 14 -8.99 -19.89 -33.28
C THR A 14 -8.18 -18.69 -32.81
N LEU A 15 -8.27 -17.57 -33.54
CA LEU A 15 -7.69 -16.30 -33.13
C LEU A 15 -8.21 -15.93 -31.74
N VAL A 16 -7.31 -15.84 -30.77
CA VAL A 16 -7.61 -15.32 -29.43
C VAL A 16 -8.03 -13.87 -29.60
N SER A 17 -9.32 -13.60 -29.38
CA SER A 17 -9.87 -12.25 -29.34
C SER A 17 -9.10 -11.45 -28.30
N LEU A 18 -8.33 -10.46 -28.74
CA LEU A 18 -7.67 -9.50 -27.86
C LEU A 18 -8.77 -8.81 -27.03
N ALA A 19 -8.67 -8.91 -25.71
CA ALA A 19 -9.57 -8.21 -24.80
C ALA A 19 -9.50 -6.70 -25.08
N PRO A 20 -10.63 -5.96 -24.97
CA PRO A 20 -10.63 -4.52 -25.14
C PRO A 20 -9.64 -3.86 -24.17
N LEU A 21 -8.93 -2.85 -24.67
CA LEU A 21 -8.00 -2.06 -23.86
C LEU A 21 -8.73 -1.46 -22.64
N PRO A 22 -8.08 -1.39 -21.47
CA PRO A 22 -8.70 -0.82 -20.27
C PRO A 22 -9.14 0.63 -20.51
N PRO A 23 -10.19 1.10 -19.80
CA PRO A 23 -10.81 2.39 -20.05
C PRO A 23 -9.81 3.54 -19.96
N THR A 24 -9.92 4.48 -20.91
CA THR A 24 -9.06 5.65 -21.16
C THR A 24 -9.11 6.75 -20.10
N ASN A 25 -9.57 6.46 -18.88
CA ASN A 25 -9.87 7.47 -17.85
C ASN A 25 -8.78 7.66 -16.78
N ALA A 26 -7.61 7.04 -16.94
CA ALA A 26 -6.45 7.41 -16.13
C ALA A 26 -6.02 8.85 -16.49
N PRO A 27 -5.71 9.72 -15.50
CA PRO A 27 -5.20 11.06 -15.79
C PRO A 27 -3.98 10.99 -16.72
N TYR A 28 -3.97 11.85 -17.75
CA TYR A 28 -3.06 11.75 -18.88
C TYR A 28 -1.83 12.65 -18.69
N ARG A 29 -0.69 12.03 -18.35
CA ARG A 29 0.72 12.41 -18.59
C ARG A 29 1.55 11.91 -17.41
N TYR A 30 2.33 10.85 -17.61
CA TYR A 30 3.41 10.49 -16.68
C TYR A 30 4.74 10.70 -17.39
N GLU A 31 5.15 11.97 -17.58
CA GLU A 31 6.55 12.28 -17.84
C GLU A 31 7.21 12.62 -16.51
N TRP A 32 8.04 11.70 -16.01
CA TRP A 32 8.82 11.92 -14.79
C TRP A 32 9.88 13.00 -15.03
N LYS A 33 9.57 14.24 -14.62
CA LYS A 33 10.54 15.34 -14.59
C LYS A 33 11.21 15.37 -13.22
N SER A 34 12.43 14.82 -13.14
CA SER A 34 13.29 14.94 -11.97
C SER A 34 13.90 16.35 -11.91
N GLY A 35 13.10 17.34 -11.53
CA GLY A 35 13.57 18.70 -11.24
C GLY A 35 13.29 19.02 -9.78
N ARG A 36 14.34 19.18 -8.97
CA ARG A 36 14.19 19.76 -7.62
C ARG A 36 13.83 21.24 -7.80
N LEU A 37 12.61 21.61 -7.42
CA LEU A 37 12.21 23.00 -7.30
C LEU A 37 12.70 23.52 -5.94
N ASN A 38 13.26 24.73 -5.94
CA ASN A 38 13.69 25.41 -4.73
C ASN A 38 12.46 26.03 -4.03
N ASP A 39 11.80 25.26 -3.17
CA ASP A 39 10.67 25.74 -2.35
C ASP A 39 11.14 26.13 -0.92
N ASN A 40 10.34 26.97 -0.26
CA ASN A 40 10.63 27.59 1.04
C ASN A 40 11.07 26.56 2.11
N ALA A 41 12.26 26.77 2.70
CA ALA A 41 12.87 25.84 3.64
C ALA A 41 12.01 25.53 4.91
N SER A 42 11.10 26.44 5.29
CA SER A 42 10.19 26.25 6.43
C SER A 42 9.19 25.11 6.18
N ASP A 43 8.69 25.00 4.97
CA ASP A 43 7.55 24.13 4.65
C ASP A 43 7.99 22.69 4.40
N ILE A 44 9.17 22.53 3.80
CA ILE A 44 9.85 21.23 3.65
C ILE A 44 10.14 20.62 5.03
N THR A 45 10.56 21.44 5.99
CA THR A 45 10.84 20.97 7.36
C THR A 45 9.57 20.46 8.05
N ALA A 46 8.44 21.14 7.86
CA ALA A 46 7.15 20.72 8.42
C ALA A 46 6.66 19.40 7.81
N PHE A 47 6.81 19.23 6.49
CA PHE A 47 6.52 17.97 5.79
C PHE A 47 7.34 16.81 6.35
N SER A 48 8.67 16.93 6.33
CA SER A 48 9.59 15.90 6.82
C SER A 48 9.34 15.55 8.29
N THR A 49 9.15 16.57 9.15
CA THR A 49 8.85 16.36 10.58
C THR A 49 7.53 15.60 10.75
N SER A 50 6.50 15.94 9.97
CA SER A 50 5.21 15.26 10.06
C SER A 50 5.30 13.80 9.60
N LEU A 51 6.12 13.48 8.60
CA LEU A 51 6.36 12.10 8.19
C LEU A 51 7.14 11.34 9.25
N ASP A 52 8.20 11.94 9.77
CA ASP A 52 9.07 11.34 10.76
C ASP A 52 8.31 10.91 12.01
N THR A 53 7.36 11.73 12.49
CA THR A 53 6.52 11.40 13.65
C THR A 53 5.42 10.39 13.31
N ARG A 54 4.82 10.48 12.12
CA ARG A 54 3.72 9.60 11.71
C ARG A 54 4.20 8.16 11.47
N ASP A 55 5.36 8.02 10.84
CA ASP A 55 5.90 6.75 10.33
C ASP A 55 6.83 6.06 11.34
N GLU A 56 6.84 6.49 12.60
CA GLU A 56 7.66 5.85 13.63
C GLU A 56 7.20 4.41 13.90
N ILE A 57 8.14 3.47 13.74
CA ILE A 57 7.93 2.06 14.04
C ILE A 57 8.29 1.82 15.51
N PRO A 58 7.40 1.25 16.34
CA PRO A 58 7.66 0.99 17.75
C PRO A 58 8.99 0.28 17.97
N LYS A 59 9.81 0.84 18.89
CA LYS A 59 11.16 0.36 19.28
C LYS A 59 12.25 0.42 18.19
N ILE A 60 11.91 0.53 16.91
CA ILE A 60 12.86 0.86 15.83
C ILE A 60 13.08 2.39 15.74
N GLY A 61 12.01 3.15 16.01
CA GLY A 61 11.92 4.58 15.75
C GLY A 61 11.73 4.85 14.26
N ARG A 62 12.40 5.89 13.76
CA ARG A 62 12.42 6.24 12.33
C ARG A 62 13.07 5.13 11.52
N GLY A 63 12.33 4.51 10.59
CA GLY A 63 12.83 3.42 9.75
C GLY A 63 11.96 3.30 8.51
N CYS A 64 12.41 2.57 7.50
CA CYS A 64 11.59 2.31 6.33
C CYS A 64 10.31 1.58 6.73
N ILE A 65 9.14 2.10 6.35
CA ILE A 65 7.85 1.47 6.66
C ILE A 65 7.64 0.09 5.98
N VAL A 66 8.49 -0.31 5.04
CA VAL A 66 8.43 -1.64 4.38
C VAL A 66 9.32 -2.66 5.09
N CYS A 67 10.59 -2.31 5.34
CA CYS A 67 11.57 -3.25 5.89
C CYS A 67 12.11 -2.90 7.29
N GLY A 68 11.92 -1.67 7.78
CA GLY A 68 12.47 -1.19 9.05
C GLY A 68 13.91 -0.66 8.98
N GLU A 69 14.59 -0.77 7.83
CA GLU A 69 15.99 -0.36 7.67
C GLU A 69 16.20 1.16 7.65
N LYS A 70 17.47 1.56 7.84
CA LYS A 70 18.01 2.93 7.77
C LYS A 70 19.17 2.99 6.75
N PRO A 71 19.52 4.15 6.19
CA PRO A 71 18.89 5.46 6.37
C PRO A 71 17.48 5.51 5.75
N ILE A 72 16.70 6.51 6.17
CA ILE A 72 15.38 6.78 5.59
C ILE A 72 15.42 8.02 4.70
N GLU A 73 14.55 8.03 3.72
CA GLU A 73 14.27 9.14 2.82
C GLU A 73 12.76 9.39 2.79
N HIS A 74 12.38 10.66 2.61
CA HIS A 74 10.99 11.03 2.37
C HIS A 74 10.66 10.86 0.88
N ALA A 75 9.72 9.97 0.59
CA ALA A 75 9.18 9.76 -0.74
C ALA A 75 7.83 10.46 -0.86
N HIS A 76 7.58 11.10 -2.00
CA HIS A 76 6.25 11.60 -2.35
C HIS A 76 5.51 10.53 -3.17
N ILE A 77 4.21 10.37 -2.93
CA ILE A 77 3.37 9.42 -3.67
C ILE A 77 3.11 9.98 -5.06
N MET A 78 2.59 11.21 -5.14
CA MET A 78 2.56 12.02 -6.34
C MET A 78 3.80 12.92 -6.38
N PRO A 79 4.53 13.00 -7.51
CA PRO A 79 5.76 13.78 -7.59
C PRO A 79 5.58 15.23 -7.17
N GLU A 80 6.53 15.77 -6.39
CA GLU A 80 6.50 17.18 -5.94
C GLU A 80 6.47 18.19 -7.11
N SER A 81 7.04 17.79 -8.25
CA SER A 81 7.12 18.59 -9.46
C SER A 81 5.82 18.61 -10.27
N ASP A 82 4.86 17.73 -9.96
CA ASP A 82 3.66 17.52 -10.78
C ASP A 82 2.42 18.21 -10.19
N LYS A 83 2.46 19.55 -10.21
CA LYS A 83 1.36 20.40 -9.72
C LYS A 83 0.09 20.24 -10.57
N GLU A 84 0.24 20.03 -11.88
CA GLU A 84 -0.88 19.85 -12.81
C GLU A 84 -1.65 18.57 -12.49
N LEU A 85 -0.96 17.44 -12.30
CA LEU A 85 -1.61 16.20 -11.88
C LEU A 85 -2.30 16.37 -10.52
N TRP A 86 -1.65 17.02 -9.56
CA TRP A 86 -2.27 17.26 -8.24
C TRP A 86 -3.57 18.05 -8.33
N ASP A 87 -3.61 19.09 -9.16
CA ASP A 87 -4.81 19.89 -9.42
C ASP A 87 -5.90 19.06 -10.08
N GLU A 88 -5.54 18.23 -11.08
CA GLU A 88 -6.48 17.30 -11.71
C GLU A 88 -7.05 16.28 -10.71
N LEU A 89 -6.24 15.78 -9.77
CA LEU A 89 -6.70 14.86 -8.73
C LEU A 89 -7.67 15.54 -7.76
N ARG A 90 -7.51 16.85 -7.49
CA ARG A 90 -8.49 17.65 -6.72
C ARG A 90 -9.79 17.79 -7.49
N ASP A 91 -9.72 18.19 -8.76
CA ASP A 91 -10.90 18.39 -9.61
C ASP A 91 -11.71 17.11 -9.81
N ARG A 92 -11.02 15.96 -9.94
CA ARG A 92 -11.65 14.64 -10.09
C ARG A 92 -12.08 14.01 -8.76
N GLY A 93 -11.83 14.66 -7.62
CA GLY A 93 -12.23 14.19 -6.30
C GLY A 93 -11.47 12.96 -5.80
N TYR A 94 -10.22 12.78 -6.26
CA TYR A 94 -9.26 11.81 -5.71
C TYR A 94 -8.62 12.31 -4.43
N VAL A 95 -8.49 13.61 -4.28
CA VAL A 95 -8.12 14.27 -3.03
C VAL A 95 -9.15 15.38 -2.73
N PRO A 96 -9.29 15.81 -1.46
CA PRO A 96 -10.11 16.97 -1.13
C PRO A 96 -9.74 18.20 -1.97
N PRO A 97 -10.71 19.00 -2.43
CA PRO A 97 -10.41 20.23 -3.17
C PRO A 97 -9.60 21.23 -2.34
N GLU A 98 -9.71 21.17 -1.01
CA GLU A 98 -8.97 22.02 -0.08
C GLU A 98 -7.56 21.50 0.24
N ALA A 99 -7.11 20.40 -0.36
CA ALA A 99 -5.79 19.83 -0.09
C ALA A 99 -4.66 20.86 -0.27
N LYS A 100 -3.67 20.83 0.63
CA LYS A 100 -2.48 21.66 0.56
C LYS A 100 -1.69 21.40 -0.75
N PRO A 101 -0.78 22.30 -1.13
CA PRO A 101 0.12 22.05 -2.27
C PRO A 101 0.87 20.72 -2.15
N VAL A 102 1.05 20.03 -3.28
CA VAL A 102 1.61 18.66 -3.39
C VAL A 102 2.89 18.41 -2.57
N HIS A 103 3.80 19.39 -2.49
CA HIS A 103 5.10 19.29 -1.81
C HIS A 103 5.05 19.54 -0.29
N THR A 104 3.94 20.09 0.22
CA THR A 104 3.76 20.36 1.65
C THR A 104 2.76 19.44 2.32
N GLU A 105 2.03 18.64 1.54
CA GLU A 105 0.98 17.77 2.05
C GLU A 105 1.58 16.47 2.62
N PRO A 106 1.65 16.27 3.96
CA PRO A 106 2.22 15.06 4.54
C PRO A 106 1.46 13.78 4.13
N ARG A 107 0.19 13.88 3.75
CA ARG A 107 -0.60 12.75 3.25
C ARG A 107 -0.23 12.34 1.82
N ASN A 108 0.59 13.14 1.13
CA ASN A 108 1.25 12.79 -0.12
C ASN A 108 2.67 12.21 0.11
N GLY A 109 3.08 11.95 1.35
CA GLY A 109 4.43 11.48 1.67
C GLY A 109 4.49 10.20 2.47
N MET A 110 5.65 9.54 2.47
CA MET A 110 5.97 8.38 3.32
C MET A 110 7.48 8.19 3.49
N THR A 111 7.92 7.49 4.53
CA THR A 111 9.34 7.18 4.77
C THR A 111 9.76 5.81 4.21
N LEU A 112 10.78 5.81 3.34
CA LEU A 112 11.33 4.60 2.71
C LEU A 112 12.86 4.57 2.85
N CYS A 113 13.48 3.38 2.82
CA CYS A 113 14.92 3.31 2.62
C CYS A 113 15.25 3.59 1.14
N PRO A 114 16.51 3.93 0.78
CA PRO A 114 16.89 4.25 -0.60
C PRO A 114 16.49 3.18 -1.63
N ASN A 115 16.57 1.90 -1.25
CA ASN A 115 16.20 0.78 -2.14
C ASN A 115 14.69 0.75 -2.41
N HIS A 116 13.86 0.81 -1.37
CA HIS A 116 12.40 0.83 -1.53
C HIS A 116 11.92 2.09 -2.24
N ARG A 117 12.50 3.25 -1.94
CA ARG A 117 12.20 4.49 -2.67
C ARG A 117 12.52 4.35 -4.16
N LYS A 118 13.71 3.86 -4.51
CA LYS A 118 14.09 3.64 -5.90
C LYS A 118 13.13 2.71 -6.63
N ASN A 119 12.64 1.67 -5.96
CA ASN A 119 11.65 0.75 -6.54
C ASN A 119 10.28 1.40 -6.70
N PHE A 120 9.85 2.22 -5.72
CA PHE A 120 8.58 2.95 -5.75
C PHE A 120 8.56 4.04 -6.85
N ASP A 121 9.55 4.93 -6.84
CA ASP A 121 9.69 6.03 -7.81
C ASP A 121 9.93 5.48 -9.23
N GLY A 122 10.62 4.35 -9.35
CA GLY A 122 10.90 3.67 -10.62
C GLY A 122 9.78 2.74 -11.11
N TYR A 123 8.60 2.77 -10.49
CA TYR A 123 7.45 1.94 -10.86
C TYR A 123 7.72 0.43 -10.87
N LYS A 124 8.71 -0.06 -10.10
CA LYS A 124 9.02 -1.49 -9.93
C LYS A 124 8.19 -2.15 -8.83
N ALA A 125 7.59 -1.31 -8.00
CA ALA A 125 6.64 -1.68 -6.97
C ALA A 125 5.54 -0.62 -6.88
N PHE A 126 4.42 -1.00 -6.30
CA PHE A 126 3.33 -0.09 -5.93
C PHE A 126 2.78 -0.49 -4.57
N VAL A 127 1.97 0.39 -3.99
CA VAL A 127 1.31 0.18 -2.71
C VAL A 127 -0.19 0.12 -2.95
N ARG A 128 -0.90 -0.72 -2.21
CA ARG A 128 -2.37 -0.77 -2.24
C ARG A 128 -2.93 -0.79 -0.83
N TYR A 129 -3.98 0.00 -0.59
CA TYR A 129 -4.79 -0.14 0.61
C TYR A 129 -5.79 -1.30 0.45
N VAL A 130 -5.79 -2.22 1.41
CA VAL A 130 -6.66 -3.39 1.43
C VAL A 130 -7.65 -3.25 2.58
N ASP A 131 -8.91 -3.02 2.23
CA ASP A 131 -9.95 -2.70 3.21
C ASP A 131 -10.24 -3.86 4.18
N GLN A 132 -10.17 -5.10 3.69
CA GLN A 132 -10.46 -6.32 4.46
C GLN A 132 -9.54 -6.48 5.67
N ILE A 133 -8.29 -6.04 5.55
CA ILE A 133 -7.27 -6.12 6.62
C ILE A 133 -6.88 -4.75 7.17
N LYS A 134 -7.57 -3.68 6.71
CA LYS A 134 -7.33 -2.27 7.06
C LYS A 134 -5.83 -1.95 7.07
N ALA A 135 -5.16 -2.18 5.95
CA ALA A 135 -3.71 -2.07 5.85
C ALA A 135 -3.22 -1.62 4.47
N TYR A 136 -2.03 -1.03 4.45
CA TYR A 136 -1.26 -0.82 3.23
C TYR A 136 -0.37 -2.04 2.97
N VAL A 137 -0.37 -2.50 1.73
CA VAL A 137 0.38 -3.68 1.30
C VAL A 137 1.30 -3.30 0.14
N TRP A 138 2.55 -3.73 0.23
CA TRP A 138 3.59 -3.51 -0.78
C TRP A 138 3.53 -4.60 -1.85
N PHE A 139 3.48 -4.23 -3.13
CA PHE A 139 3.44 -5.14 -4.26
C PHE A 139 4.63 -4.88 -5.18
N GLU A 140 5.39 -5.92 -5.48
CA GLU A 140 6.51 -5.86 -6.42
C GLU A 140 6.14 -6.56 -7.72
N PHE A 141 6.49 -5.99 -8.88
CA PHE A 141 6.38 -6.72 -10.14
C PHE A 141 7.40 -7.87 -10.15
N PRO A 142 7.03 -9.06 -10.68
CA PRO A 142 7.96 -10.17 -10.75
C PRO A 142 9.14 -9.79 -11.65
N ARG A 143 10.35 -10.14 -11.23
CA ARG A 143 11.52 -10.11 -12.10
C ARG A 143 11.64 -11.46 -12.78
N PHE A 144 12.19 -11.52 -13.98
CA PHE A 144 12.44 -12.79 -14.66
C PHE A 144 13.92 -13.08 -14.61
N GLU A 145 14.30 -14.22 -14.06
CA GLU A 145 15.65 -14.75 -14.15
C GLU A 145 15.67 -15.90 -15.15
N LYS A 146 16.81 -16.06 -15.82
CA LYS A 146 17.01 -17.09 -16.82
C LYS A 146 17.60 -18.32 -16.13
N ASP A 147 16.90 -19.44 -16.21
CA ASP A 147 17.36 -20.71 -15.68
C ASP A 147 18.42 -21.36 -16.59
N ASP A 148 19.06 -22.42 -16.10
CA ASP A 148 20.12 -23.16 -16.82
C ASP A 148 19.65 -23.72 -18.18
N ASP A 149 18.36 -24.05 -18.30
CA ASP A 149 17.73 -24.53 -19.54
C ASP A 149 17.31 -23.39 -20.49
N GLY A 150 17.50 -22.14 -20.07
CA GLY A 150 17.14 -20.94 -20.80
C GLY A 150 15.70 -20.48 -20.66
N SER A 151 14.89 -21.16 -19.85
CA SER A 151 13.54 -20.70 -19.49
C SER A 151 13.60 -19.46 -18.57
N LEU A 152 12.50 -18.69 -18.52
CA LEU A 152 12.38 -17.51 -17.67
C LEU A 152 11.48 -17.83 -16.48
N THR A 153 12.05 -17.86 -15.28
CA THR A 153 11.28 -18.07 -14.04
C THR A 153 10.97 -16.73 -13.37
N PRO A 154 9.70 -16.47 -13.01
CA PRO A 154 9.34 -15.27 -12.27
C PRO A 154 9.82 -15.38 -10.82
N ILE A 155 10.60 -14.40 -10.40
CA ILE A 155 11.08 -14.23 -9.04
C ILE A 155 10.35 -13.05 -8.41
N ARG A 156 9.64 -13.34 -7.32
CA ARG A 156 9.03 -12.32 -6.48
C ARG A 156 10.11 -11.70 -5.60
N GLY A 157 10.04 -10.38 -5.42
CA GLY A 157 10.88 -9.75 -4.41
C GLY A 157 10.45 -10.17 -3.00
N ASN A 158 11.39 -10.06 -2.05
CA ASN A 158 11.20 -10.53 -0.68
C ASN A 158 10.12 -9.76 0.09
N PHE A 159 9.66 -8.62 -0.43
CA PHE A 159 8.66 -7.77 0.21
C PHE A 159 7.32 -7.78 -0.52
N HIS A 160 7.17 -8.53 -1.60
CA HIS A 160 5.89 -8.67 -2.30
C HIS A 160 4.81 -9.24 -1.36
N GLY A 161 3.68 -8.55 -1.24
CA GLY A 161 2.57 -8.93 -0.37
C GLY A 161 2.78 -8.62 1.11
N THR A 162 3.82 -7.86 1.46
CA THR A 162 4.08 -7.50 2.86
C THR A 162 3.28 -6.29 3.32
N LYS A 163 2.84 -6.33 4.58
CA LYS A 163 2.16 -5.20 5.24
C LYS A 163 3.18 -4.10 5.53
N MET A 164 2.84 -2.87 5.16
CA MET A 164 3.64 -1.69 5.51
C MET A 164 3.26 -1.19 6.91
N TYR A 165 4.24 -0.66 7.65
CA TYR A 165 4.01 0.02 8.92
C TYR A 165 3.48 1.45 8.70
N LEU A 166 2.27 1.53 8.14
CA LEU A 166 1.48 2.75 8.05
C LEU A 166 0.14 2.51 8.73
N LYS A 167 -0.30 3.45 9.55
CA LYS A 167 -1.55 3.37 10.33
C LYS A 167 -2.67 4.07 9.56
N PRO A 168 -3.62 3.36 8.91
CA PRO A 168 -4.67 4.01 8.11
C PRO A 168 -5.59 4.92 8.94
N GLU A 169 -5.71 4.64 10.24
CA GLU A 169 -6.45 5.45 11.21
C GLU A 169 -5.77 6.76 11.61
N HIS A 170 -4.50 6.96 11.26
CA HIS A 170 -3.79 8.19 11.60
C HIS A 170 -4.39 9.40 10.85
N PRO A 171 -4.63 10.56 11.50
CA PRO A 171 -5.21 11.75 10.85
C PRO A 171 -4.39 12.36 9.71
N ARG A 172 -3.15 11.90 9.55
CA ARG A 172 -2.23 12.27 8.47
C ARG A 172 -1.72 11.07 7.67
N ALA A 173 -2.37 9.91 7.79
CA ALA A 173 -2.05 8.74 6.96
C ALA A 173 -2.12 9.12 5.47
N PRO A 174 -1.34 8.47 4.60
CA PRO A 174 -1.48 8.71 3.17
C PRO A 174 -2.92 8.52 2.68
N ILE A 175 -3.38 9.33 1.73
CA ILE A 175 -4.72 9.10 1.15
C ILE A 175 -4.66 7.90 0.22
N TYR A 176 -5.55 6.92 0.44
CA TYR A 176 -5.54 5.64 -0.28
C TYR A 176 -5.65 5.79 -1.81
N SER A 177 -6.40 6.79 -2.26
CA SER A 177 -6.59 7.11 -3.68
C SER A 177 -5.30 7.56 -4.37
N LEU A 178 -4.32 8.14 -3.67
CA LEU A 178 -3.03 8.47 -4.25
C LEU A 178 -2.25 7.21 -4.65
N PHE A 179 -2.33 6.18 -3.82
CA PHE A 179 -1.73 4.89 -4.13
C PHE A 179 -2.42 4.18 -5.29
N LEU A 180 -3.73 4.37 -5.46
CA LEU A 180 -4.45 3.86 -6.63
C LEU A 180 -3.92 4.48 -7.93
N ILE A 181 -3.70 5.80 -7.94
CA ILE A 181 -3.15 6.52 -9.10
C ILE A 181 -1.71 6.07 -9.39
N HIS A 182 -0.88 5.95 -8.35
CA HIS A 182 0.48 5.42 -8.49
C HIS A 182 0.48 3.97 -9.02
N GLU A 183 -0.43 3.13 -8.52
CA GLU A 183 -0.59 1.75 -9.00
C GLU A 183 -0.97 1.71 -10.50
N GLU A 184 -1.93 2.51 -10.95
CA GLU A 184 -2.31 2.60 -12.37
C GLU A 184 -1.09 2.99 -13.23
N ALA A 185 -0.31 3.99 -12.78
CA ALA A 185 0.93 4.38 -13.44
C ALA A 185 1.96 3.24 -13.46
N ALA A 186 2.13 2.53 -12.35
CA ALA A 186 3.08 1.46 -12.22
C ALA A 186 2.74 0.28 -13.14
N ARG A 187 1.46 -0.06 -13.26
CA ARG A 187 0.95 -1.06 -14.22
C ARG A 187 1.15 -0.60 -15.66
N GLY A 188 0.95 0.68 -15.96
CA GLY A 188 1.22 1.27 -17.27
C GLY A 188 2.69 1.19 -17.69
N HIS A 189 3.62 1.32 -16.74
CA HIS A 189 5.07 1.12 -16.98
C HIS A 189 5.47 -0.34 -17.15
N ASN A 190 4.63 -1.28 -16.69
CA ASN A 190 4.91 -2.71 -16.71
C ASN A 190 3.79 -3.49 -17.43
N PRO A 191 3.41 -3.13 -18.67
CA PRO A 191 2.18 -3.61 -19.31
C PRO A 191 2.18 -5.13 -19.59
N PHE A 192 3.35 -5.75 -19.71
CA PHE A 192 3.52 -7.18 -19.92
C PHE A 192 3.69 -7.98 -18.63
N HIS A 193 3.92 -7.30 -17.51
CA HIS A 193 3.87 -7.95 -16.21
C HIS A 193 2.41 -8.09 -15.86
N ARG A 194 1.82 -9.23 -16.23
CA ARG A 194 0.67 -9.70 -15.45
C ARG A 194 1.19 -9.76 -14.02
N THR A 195 0.46 -9.18 -13.07
CA THR A 195 0.63 -9.54 -11.67
C THR A 195 0.26 -11.02 -11.59
N ILE A 196 1.26 -11.89 -11.84
CA ILE A 196 1.16 -13.33 -11.67
C ILE A 196 0.89 -13.51 -10.18
N GLY A 197 -0.38 -13.62 -9.83
CA GLY A 197 -0.88 -13.64 -8.46
C GLY A 197 -0.99 -12.26 -7.81
N ASP A 198 -2.04 -11.51 -8.16
CA ASP A 198 -2.78 -10.74 -7.13
C ASP A 198 -3.35 -11.67 -6.03
N ASP A 199 -3.19 -12.99 -6.15
CA ASP A 199 -3.34 -14.04 -5.14
C ASP A 199 -2.35 -13.89 -3.97
N VAL A 200 -2.28 -12.71 -3.38
CA VAL A 200 -1.81 -12.56 -2.02
C VAL A 200 -2.95 -13.08 -1.14
N ASP A 201 -2.70 -14.19 -0.44
CA ASP A 201 -3.63 -14.65 0.59
C ASP A 201 -3.65 -13.58 1.69
N LEU A 202 -4.77 -12.85 1.77
CA LEU A 202 -4.95 -11.75 2.72
C LEU A 202 -4.73 -12.17 4.17
N TYR A 203 -4.97 -13.45 4.49
CA TYR A 203 -4.74 -13.98 5.82
C TYR A 203 -3.26 -14.26 6.11
N SER A 204 -2.43 -14.34 5.08
CA SER A 204 -0.97 -14.50 5.18
C SER A 204 -0.20 -13.17 5.14
N VAL A 205 -0.89 -12.04 4.89
CA VAL A 205 -0.26 -10.72 4.83
C VAL A 205 0.30 -10.36 6.20
N GLN A 206 1.63 -10.23 6.26
CA GLN A 206 2.35 -9.92 7.48
C GLN A 206 3.38 -8.81 7.23
N TYR A 207 3.83 -8.17 8.31
CA TYR A 207 4.97 -7.24 8.24
C TYR A 207 6.24 -7.99 7.85
N SER A 208 7.28 -7.27 7.40
CA SER A 208 8.61 -7.88 7.23
C SER A 208 9.10 -8.51 8.54
N GLN A 209 9.95 -9.53 8.45
CA GLN A 209 10.49 -10.23 9.61
C GLN A 209 11.16 -9.26 10.61
N ASP A 210 11.85 -8.23 10.12
CA ASP A 210 12.51 -7.23 10.95
C ASP A 210 11.51 -6.36 11.73
N ILE A 211 10.43 -5.92 11.07
CA ILE A 211 9.35 -5.17 11.72
C ILE A 211 8.62 -6.08 12.71
N GLN A 212 8.33 -7.33 12.35
CA GLN A 212 7.73 -8.30 13.27
C GLN A 212 8.58 -8.49 14.52
N ALA A 213 9.89 -8.75 14.36
CA ALA A 213 10.81 -8.94 15.46
C ALA A 213 10.89 -7.72 16.38
N ALA A 214 10.78 -6.50 15.84
CA ALA A 214 10.68 -5.30 16.64
C ALA A 214 9.35 -5.21 17.42
N LEU A 215 8.23 -5.51 16.78
CA LEU A 215 6.91 -5.51 17.41
C LEU A 215 6.81 -6.57 18.53
N SER A 216 7.33 -7.78 18.31
CA SER A 216 7.33 -8.84 19.33
C SER A 216 8.13 -8.45 20.59
N ARG A 217 9.20 -7.66 20.44
CA ARG A 217 9.98 -7.11 21.57
C ARG A 217 9.20 -6.07 22.39
N VAL A 218 8.21 -5.40 21.80
CA VAL A 218 7.31 -4.51 22.55
C VAL A 218 6.41 -5.33 23.47
N GLN A 219 5.81 -6.38 22.93
CA GLN A 219 4.80 -7.18 23.62
C GLN A 219 5.39 -7.95 24.80
N SER A 220 6.65 -8.37 24.72
CA SER A 220 7.33 -9.05 25.83
C SER A 220 7.74 -8.11 26.98
N GLN A 221 7.87 -6.80 26.73
CA GLN A 221 8.29 -5.82 27.73
C GLN A 221 7.13 -5.14 28.47
N SER A 222 5.89 -5.27 27.99
CA SER A 222 4.71 -4.66 28.62
C SER A 222 4.16 -5.42 29.83
N MET A 223 4.76 -6.56 30.19
CA MET A 223 4.48 -7.25 31.44
C MET A 223 5.46 -6.74 32.51
N PRO A 224 5.03 -5.93 33.51
CA PRO A 224 5.87 -5.70 34.68
C PRO A 224 6.16 -7.05 35.35
N PRO A 225 7.35 -7.25 35.93
CA PRO A 225 7.58 -8.41 36.77
C PRO A 225 6.59 -8.32 37.94
N PHE A 226 5.55 -9.16 37.92
CA PHE A 226 4.82 -9.46 39.13
C PHE A 226 5.83 -10.13 40.07
N THR A 227 6.37 -9.36 41.01
CA THR A 227 7.06 -9.89 42.18
C THR A 227 6.01 -10.58 43.05
N SER A 228 5.65 -11.81 42.68
CA SER A 228 4.99 -12.74 43.59
C SER A 228 6.04 -13.21 44.58
N THR A 229 6.19 -12.46 45.67
CA THR A 229 6.86 -12.94 46.88
C THR A 229 6.00 -14.05 47.46
N SER A 230 6.41 -15.31 47.31
CA SER A 230 6.07 -16.39 48.26
C SER A 230 6.91 -17.64 48.02
N ALA A 231 7.72 -17.93 49.04
CA ALA A 231 8.02 -19.22 49.64
C ALA A 231 8.34 -20.44 48.74
N THR A 232 9.59 -20.86 48.91
CA THR A 232 10.16 -22.19 48.82
C THR A 232 9.17 -23.36 49.00
N THR A 233 8.98 -24.16 47.95
CA THR A 233 8.80 -25.61 48.09
C THR A 233 9.31 -26.33 46.85
N ALA A 234 10.00 -27.45 47.10
CA ALA A 234 10.78 -28.19 46.13
C ALA A 234 9.95 -29.10 45.19
N SER A 235 10.58 -29.38 44.03
CA SER A 235 10.50 -30.59 43.20
C SER A 235 9.16 -31.01 42.57
N SER A 236 9.12 -31.05 41.23
CA SER A 236 9.15 -32.32 40.48
C SER A 236 9.11 -32.10 38.95
N GLN A 237 10.02 -32.82 38.29
CA GLN A 237 9.91 -33.54 37.02
C GLN A 237 9.33 -32.87 35.77
N GLY A 238 10.15 -32.94 34.72
CA GLY A 238 9.90 -32.38 33.40
C GLY A 238 8.77 -33.03 32.62
N ALA A 239 8.25 -32.24 31.69
CA ALA A 239 7.51 -32.70 30.54
C ALA A 239 8.02 -31.91 29.33
N SER A 240 8.82 -32.58 28.50
CA SER A 240 9.16 -32.13 27.15
C SER A 240 7.87 -32.13 26.32
N SER A 241 7.38 -30.96 25.94
CA SER A 241 6.31 -30.84 24.96
C SER A 241 6.88 -30.94 23.55
N THR A 242 7.00 -32.17 23.05
CA THR A 242 7.04 -32.44 21.61
C THR A 242 5.75 -31.94 20.98
N SER A 243 5.87 -30.92 20.12
CA SER A 243 4.79 -30.45 19.27
C SER A 243 4.48 -31.51 18.21
N PRO A 244 3.24 -32.03 18.11
CA PRO A 244 2.92 -33.01 17.07
C PRO A 244 2.71 -32.26 15.76
N TYR A 245 3.50 -32.64 14.75
CA TYR A 245 3.18 -32.48 13.34
C TYR A 245 1.86 -33.24 13.07
N GLY A 246 0.74 -32.57 13.32
CA GLY A 246 -0.60 -33.04 12.99
C GLY A 246 -1.02 -32.39 11.69
N GLY A 247 -0.94 -33.16 10.61
CA GLY A 247 -1.50 -32.80 9.30
C GLY A 247 -3.01 -32.63 9.43
N ASN A 248 -3.44 -31.40 9.65
CA ASN A 248 -4.82 -31.01 9.45
C ASN A 248 -4.89 -30.32 8.09
N SER A 249 -5.52 -31.00 7.14
CA SER A 249 -6.14 -30.37 5.97
C SER A 249 -7.12 -29.32 6.47
N PHE A 250 -6.63 -28.09 6.67
CA PHE A 250 -7.48 -26.94 6.69
C PHE A 250 -7.94 -26.75 5.25
N SER A 251 -9.21 -27.05 5.00
CA SER A 251 -9.96 -26.40 3.94
C SER A 251 -10.03 -24.91 4.31
N SER A 252 -8.91 -24.21 4.13
CA SER A 252 -8.81 -22.79 4.32
C SER A 252 -9.58 -22.19 3.17
N GLY A 253 -10.72 -21.57 3.47
CA GLY A 253 -11.40 -20.67 2.54
C GLY A 253 -10.53 -19.44 2.33
N SER A 254 -9.35 -19.62 1.71
CA SER A 254 -8.45 -18.56 1.31
C SER A 254 -9.25 -17.64 0.40
N ARG A 255 -9.67 -16.50 0.95
CA ARG A 255 -10.15 -15.38 0.17
C ARG A 255 -8.92 -14.82 -0.52
N MET A 256 -8.56 -15.43 -1.65
CA MET A 256 -7.68 -14.79 -2.61
C MET A 256 -8.31 -13.43 -2.93
N LEU A 257 -7.47 -12.41 -3.10
CA LEU A 257 -7.88 -11.19 -3.78
C LEU A 257 -8.19 -11.57 -5.23
N VAL A 258 -9.36 -12.16 -5.46
CA VAL A 258 -9.98 -12.13 -6.76
C VAL A 258 -10.32 -10.67 -6.94
N LEU A 259 -9.49 -9.97 -7.69
CA LEU A 259 -9.82 -8.65 -8.17
C LEU A 259 -11.17 -8.81 -8.89
N SER A 260 -12.23 -8.35 -8.24
CA SER A 260 -13.34 -7.74 -8.95
C SER A 260 -12.77 -6.78 -10.01
N SER A 261 -13.56 -6.47 -11.05
CA SER A 261 -13.09 -5.59 -12.12
C SER A 261 -12.31 -4.39 -11.54
N LEU A 262 -11.20 -3.97 -12.17
CA LEU A 262 -10.34 -2.88 -11.64
C LEU A 262 -11.15 -1.65 -11.21
N ASP A 263 -12.27 -1.40 -11.90
CA ASP A 263 -13.25 -0.36 -11.61
C ASP A 263 -13.95 -0.53 -10.26
N GLU A 264 -14.32 -1.75 -9.86
CA GLU A 264 -14.90 -2.05 -8.55
C GLU A 264 -13.88 -1.80 -7.43
N ALA A 265 -12.64 -2.28 -7.59
CA ALA A 265 -11.57 -2.03 -6.62
C ALA A 265 -11.28 -0.52 -6.49
N ARG A 266 -11.26 0.21 -7.61
CA ARG A 266 -11.12 1.67 -7.68
C ARG A 266 -12.24 2.38 -6.93
N SER A 267 -13.49 2.02 -7.20
CA SER A 267 -14.66 2.59 -6.53
C SER A 267 -14.64 2.33 -5.01
N GLN A 268 -14.29 1.10 -4.60
CA GLN A 268 -14.17 0.74 -3.19
C GLN A 268 -13.07 1.54 -2.50
N ILE A 269 -11.86 1.60 -3.06
CA ILE A 269 -10.73 2.34 -2.48
C ILE A 269 -11.06 3.83 -2.39
N LEU A 270 -11.66 4.41 -3.42
CA LEU A 270 -12.06 5.82 -3.40
C LEU A 270 -13.11 6.12 -2.34
N THR A 271 -14.08 5.21 -2.16
CA THR A 271 -15.08 5.30 -1.09
C THR A 271 -14.41 5.22 0.29
N CYS A 272 -13.49 4.26 0.49
CA CYS A 272 -12.73 4.14 1.73
C CYS A 272 -11.86 5.38 1.98
N ALA A 273 -11.26 5.97 0.95
CA ALA A 273 -10.46 7.18 1.05
C ALA A 273 -11.29 8.35 1.58
N LYS A 274 -12.47 8.59 0.98
CA LYS A 274 -13.40 9.66 1.39
C LYS A 274 -13.91 9.52 2.83
N ASN A 275 -14.04 8.28 3.30
CA ASN A 275 -14.48 7.99 4.68
C ASN A 275 -13.33 7.96 5.71
N SER A 276 -12.07 8.03 5.26
CA SER A 276 -10.90 7.93 6.14
C SER A 276 -10.78 9.13 7.09
N GLU A 277 -10.13 8.91 8.24
CA GLU A 277 -9.81 10.00 9.17
C GLU A 277 -8.85 11.02 8.52
N SER A 278 -7.94 10.54 7.67
CA SER A 278 -7.00 11.40 6.96
C SER A 278 -7.68 12.40 6.04
N TRP A 279 -8.70 11.95 5.29
CA TRP A 279 -9.52 12.82 4.45
C TRP A 279 -10.25 13.88 5.27
N ARG A 280 -10.98 13.45 6.32
CA ARG A 280 -11.69 14.36 7.22
C ARG A 280 -10.75 15.39 7.86
N GLN A 281 -9.59 14.95 8.32
CA GLN A 281 -8.59 15.85 8.90
C GLN A 281 -8.03 16.84 7.86
N MET A 282 -7.76 16.39 6.63
CA MET A 282 -7.28 17.29 5.57
C MET A 282 -8.30 18.41 5.29
N THR A 283 -9.58 18.07 5.17
CA THR A 283 -10.65 19.06 5.01
C THR A 283 -10.75 19.99 6.23
N ARG A 284 -10.64 19.47 7.46
CA ARG A 284 -10.66 20.31 8.68
C ARG A 284 -9.48 21.30 8.77
N GLU A 285 -8.27 20.87 8.40
CA GLU A 285 -7.06 21.69 8.48
C GLU A 285 -7.07 22.91 7.54
N THR A 286 -7.97 22.91 6.55
CA THR A 286 -8.00 23.87 5.45
C THR A 286 -9.28 24.71 5.45
N MET A 287 -10.20 24.44 6.39
CA MET A 287 -11.33 25.34 6.63
C MET A 287 -10.82 26.63 7.25
N SER A 288 -11.03 27.75 6.55
CA SER A 288 -10.97 29.07 7.18
C SER A 288 -12.18 29.21 8.11
N PHE A 289 -11.94 29.75 9.30
CA PHE A 289 -12.96 30.09 10.29
C PHE A 289 -13.24 31.60 10.31
N ASP A 290 -12.92 32.32 9.24
CA ASP A 290 -13.04 33.78 9.17
C ASP A 290 -14.49 34.28 9.04
N GLY A 291 -15.49 33.37 9.02
CA GLY A 291 -16.92 33.69 8.97
C GLY A 291 -17.61 33.81 10.34
N THR A 292 -18.91 34.10 10.31
CA THR A 292 -19.78 34.02 11.50
C THR A 292 -19.82 32.60 12.10
N ALA A 293 -20.23 32.47 13.35
CA ALA A 293 -20.34 31.17 14.01
C ALA A 293 -21.28 30.23 13.25
N GLU A 294 -22.37 30.77 12.70
CA GLU A 294 -23.37 30.05 11.92
C GLU A 294 -22.82 29.56 10.58
N GLU A 295 -22.04 30.40 9.87
CA GLU A 295 -21.37 30.03 8.62
C GLU A 295 -20.32 28.94 8.86
N ASN A 296 -19.50 29.10 9.90
CA ASN A 296 -18.50 28.11 10.30
C ASN A 296 -19.15 26.79 10.71
N PHE A 297 -20.28 26.83 11.43
CA PHE A 297 -21.03 25.63 11.80
C PHE A 297 -21.67 24.94 10.58
N ALA A 298 -22.21 25.71 9.63
CA ALA A 298 -22.76 25.18 8.39
C ALA A 298 -21.67 24.52 7.51
N LEU A 299 -20.49 25.17 7.39
CA LEU A 299 -19.32 24.63 6.71
C LEU A 299 -18.82 23.33 7.36
N TYR A 300 -18.73 23.31 8.68
CA TYR A 300 -18.32 22.12 9.44
C TYR A 300 -19.28 20.95 9.24
N ARG A 301 -20.60 21.17 9.35
CA ARG A 301 -21.59 20.09 9.11
C ARG A 301 -21.50 19.53 7.70
N ARG A 302 -21.31 20.40 6.69
CA ARG A 302 -21.20 20.00 5.29
C ARG A 302 -19.94 19.16 5.03
N SER A 303 -18.81 19.53 5.61
CA SER A 303 -17.52 18.85 5.39
C SER A 303 -17.38 17.53 6.14
N VAL A 304 -17.93 17.43 7.36
CA VAL A 304 -17.83 16.22 8.19
C VAL A 304 -18.90 15.18 7.83
N GLY A 305 -19.85 15.54 6.96
CA GLY A 305 -20.86 14.60 6.45
C GLY A 305 -21.90 14.23 7.49
N PHE A 306 -22.31 15.16 8.36
CA PHE A 306 -23.53 14.97 9.14
C PHE A 306 -24.71 14.92 8.17
N ALA A 307 -25.15 13.69 7.84
CA ALA A 307 -26.41 13.49 7.13
C ALA A 307 -27.53 14.16 7.94
N ALA A 308 -28.29 15.02 7.28
CA ALA A 308 -29.52 15.59 7.82
C ALA A 308 -30.60 14.51 7.94
#